data_AF-A0A1V5EE24-F1
#
_entry.id   AF-A0A1V5EE24-F1
#
_cell.length_a   1.000
_cell.length_b   1.000
_cell.length_c   1.000
_cell.angle_alpha   90.00
_cell.angle_beta   90.00
_cell.angle_gamma   90.00
#
_symmetry.space_group_name_H-M   'P 1'
#
loop_
_entity.id
_entity.type
_entity.pdbx_description
1 polymer ?
#
loop_
_entity_poly.entity_id
_entity_poly.type
_entity_poly.pdbx_seq_one_letter_code
_entity_poly.pdbx_strand_id
1 'polypeptide(L)'
;MFAHAGLQRRADMPLLESPAGMVGRLELTDLCLFTEARYTRHPSQADLHSAFQDHPVALEHFPAGSMGRTPSGLRRLHAALD
;
A
#
# COMPACT_ATOMS: atom_id res chain seq x y z
N MET A 1 0.74 11.82 18.59
CA MET A 1 0.65 12.03 17.13
C MET A 1 -0.39 11.12 16.42
N PHE A 2 -0.92 10.06 17.05
CA PHE A 2 -1.86 9.12 16.37
C PHE A 2 -3.35 9.45 16.53
N ALA A 3 -3.74 10.25 17.52
CA ALA A 3 -5.15 10.63 17.72
C ALA A 3 -5.69 11.45 16.53
N HIS A 4 -4.91 12.39 16.01
CA HIS A 4 -5.27 13.17 14.83
C HIS A 4 -5.40 12.29 13.59
N ALA A 5 -4.44 11.38 13.35
CA ALA A 5 -4.52 10.42 12.24
C ALA A 5 -5.76 9.50 12.34
N GLY A 6 -6.13 9.08 13.56
CA GLY A 6 -7.34 8.30 13.79
C GLY A 6 -8.64 9.06 13.50
N LEU A 7 -8.68 10.36 13.83
CA LEU A 7 -9.80 11.24 13.52
C LEU A 7 -9.92 11.51 12.01
N GLN A 8 -8.81 11.85 11.35
CA GLN A 8 -8.72 12.03 9.89
C GLN A 8 -9.23 10.79 9.15
N ARG A 9 -8.72 9.59 9.49
CA ARG A 9 -9.18 8.33 8.89
C ARG A 9 -10.70 8.15 8.97
N ARG A 10 -11.32 8.48 10.10
CA ARG A 10 -12.77 8.33 10.26
C ARG A 10 -13.54 9.34 9.41
N ALA A 11 -13.03 10.57 9.32
CA ALA A 11 -13.62 11.61 8.50
C ALA A 11 -13.51 11.29 6.99
N ASP A 12 -12.43 10.65 6.57
CA ASP A 12 -12.15 10.34 5.16
C ASP A 12 -12.79 9.04 4.67
N MET A 13 -13.24 8.14 5.56
CA MET A 13 -13.84 6.86 5.17
C MET A 13 -15.00 6.97 4.17
N PRO A 14 -15.96 7.91 4.33
CA PRO A 14 -17.05 8.08 3.36
C PRO A 14 -16.57 8.39 1.93
N LEU A 15 -15.40 9.02 1.76
CA LEU A 15 -14.83 9.31 0.44
C LEU A 15 -14.44 8.01 -0.30
N LEU A 16 -14.11 6.96 0.43
CA LEU A 16 -13.64 5.67 -0.12
C LEU A 16 -14.79 4.71 -0.42
N GLU A 17 -15.99 4.92 0.13
CA GLU A 17 -17.12 4.00 -0.03
C GLU A 17 -17.60 3.89 -1.48
N SER A 18 -17.74 5.02 -2.17
CA SER A 18 -18.19 5.04 -3.57
C SER A 18 -17.19 4.36 -4.51
N PRO A 19 -15.88 4.70 -4.50
CA PRO A 19 -14.88 3.99 -5.28
C PRO A 19 -14.80 2.49 -4.96
N ALA A 20 -14.89 2.10 -3.68
CA ALA A 20 -14.87 0.69 -3.28
C ALA A 20 -16.07 -0.09 -3.86
N GLY A 21 -17.26 0.51 -3.82
CA GLY A 21 -18.46 -0.06 -4.44
C GLY A 21 -18.32 -0.20 -5.97
N MET A 22 -17.66 0.75 -6.62
CA MET A 22 -17.39 0.68 -8.06
C MET A 22 -16.43 -0.46 -8.42
N VAL A 23 -15.35 -0.62 -7.66
CA VAL A 23 -14.37 -1.71 -7.82
C VAL A 23 -15.07 -3.07 -7.76
N GLY A 24 -15.92 -3.27 -6.75
CA GLY A 24 -16.68 -4.52 -6.61
C GLY A 24 -17.67 -4.77 -7.75
N ARG A 25 -18.39 -3.73 -8.20
CA ARG A 25 -19.37 -3.84 -9.29
C ARG A 25 -18.76 -4.10 -10.66
N LEU A 26 -17.53 -3.65 -10.88
CA LEU A 26 -16.81 -3.81 -12.13
C LEU A 26 -15.88 -5.03 -12.12
N GLU A 27 -15.90 -5.82 -11.05
CA GLU A 27 -15.03 -6.99 -10.86
C GLU A 27 -13.53 -6.64 -11.02
N LEU A 28 -13.16 -5.42 -10.63
CA LEU A 28 -11.77 -4.99 -10.64
C LEU A 28 -11.03 -5.62 -9.46
N THR A 29 -9.75 -5.93 -9.65
CA THR A 29 -8.94 -6.58 -8.62
C THR A 29 -8.83 -5.73 -7.36
N ASP A 30 -8.63 -4.42 -7.51
CA ASP A 30 -8.52 -3.49 -6.38
C ASP A 30 -8.59 -2.01 -6.83
N LEU A 31 -8.70 -1.12 -5.83
CA LEU A 31 -8.66 0.33 -6.01
C LEU A 31 -7.21 0.82 -6.13
N CYS A 32 -6.93 1.67 -7.12
CA CYS A 32 -5.64 2.34 -7.24
C CYS A 32 -5.46 3.38 -6.11
N LEU A 33 -4.61 3.09 -5.11
CA LEU A 33 -4.46 3.95 -3.92
C LEU A 33 -3.48 5.10 -4.12
N PHE A 34 -2.46 4.89 -4.95
CA PHE A 34 -1.41 5.87 -5.25
C PHE A 34 -1.10 5.82 -6.72
N THR A 35 -0.80 6.95 -7.37
CA THR A 35 -0.43 6.98 -8.79
C THR A 35 1.09 6.96 -9.02
N GLU A 36 1.87 7.23 -7.98
CA GLU A 36 3.31 7.43 -8.04
C GLU A 36 4.07 6.11 -8.14
N ALA A 37 4.44 5.48 -7.02
CA ALA A 37 5.18 4.23 -6.99
C ALA A 37 4.33 3.06 -7.53
N ARG A 38 4.84 2.34 -8.54
CA ARG A 38 4.09 1.29 -9.28
C ARG A 38 3.52 0.21 -8.35
N TYR A 39 4.29 -0.24 -7.38
CA TYR A 39 3.93 -1.30 -6.44
C TYR A 39 2.94 -0.85 -5.36
N THR A 40 2.60 0.44 -5.31
CA THR A 40 1.61 1.00 -4.39
C THR A 40 0.28 1.30 -5.07
N ARG A 41 0.23 1.23 -6.41
CA ARG A 41 -1.00 1.39 -7.22
C ARG A 41 -1.99 0.28 -6.90
N HIS A 42 -1.60 -0.97 -7.09
CA HIS A 42 -2.48 -2.12 -6.94
C HIS A 42 -1.94 -3.11 -5.91
N PRO A 43 -2.24 -2.95 -4.60
CA PRO A 43 -1.62 -3.76 -3.55
C PRO A 43 -1.80 -5.27 -3.72
N SER A 44 -2.92 -5.73 -4.31
CA SER A 44 -3.15 -7.16 -4.59
C SER A 44 -2.35 -7.69 -5.77
N GLN A 45 -1.93 -6.82 -6.69
CA GLN A 45 -1.12 -7.18 -7.86
C GLN A 45 0.34 -6.74 -7.71
N ALA A 46 0.67 -6.09 -6.59
CA ALA A 46 2.03 -5.75 -6.24
C ALA A 46 2.81 -7.05 -5.99
N ASP A 47 3.77 -7.31 -6.88
CA ASP A 47 4.67 -8.44 -6.73
C ASP A 47 5.54 -8.28 -5.46
N LEU A 48 5.87 -9.42 -4.82
CA LEU A 48 6.68 -9.49 -3.60
C LEU A 48 8.07 -8.87 -3.80
N HIS A 49 8.58 -8.89 -5.02
CA HIS A 49 9.87 -8.30 -5.38
C HIS A 49 9.74 -6.85 -5.88
N SER A 50 8.52 -6.35 -6.12
CA SER A 50 8.30 -5.02 -6.71
C SER A 50 8.38 -3.88 -5.71
N ALA A 51 8.13 -4.13 -4.41
CA ALA A 51 8.38 -3.13 -3.35
C ALA A 51 9.89 -2.81 -3.19
N PHE A 52 10.77 -3.63 -3.78
CA PHE A 52 12.22 -3.51 -3.72
C PHE A 52 12.89 -3.79 -5.07
N GLN A 53 12.24 -3.42 -6.20
CA GLN A 53 12.93 -3.49 -7.49
C GLN A 53 14.19 -2.62 -7.51
N ASP A 54 14.19 -1.58 -6.67
CA ASP A 54 15.40 -0.88 -6.27
C ASP A 54 15.96 -1.43 -4.95
N HIS A 55 17.28 -1.44 -4.79
CA HIS A 55 17.98 -2.01 -3.63
C HIS A 55 17.45 -1.44 -2.29
N PRO A 56 17.60 -2.13 -1.12
CA PRO A 56 17.06 -1.73 0.20
C PRO A 56 17.41 -0.32 0.73
N VAL A 57 18.17 0.50 -0.01
CA VAL A 57 18.56 1.89 0.28
C VAL A 57 18.32 2.80 -0.92
N ALA A 58 17.42 2.44 -1.83
CA ALA A 58 17.18 3.20 -3.04
C ALA A 58 16.49 4.51 -2.73
N LEU A 59 17.10 5.61 -3.20
CA LEU A 59 16.48 6.92 -3.18
C LEU A 59 15.45 6.96 -4.31
N GLU A 60 14.24 6.48 -4.03
CA GLU A 60 13.12 6.69 -4.95
C GLU A 60 12.50 8.08 -4.74
N HIS A 61 12.03 8.68 -5.83
CA HIS A 61 11.42 10.01 -5.81
C HIS A 61 9.94 10.00 -5.40
N PHE A 62 9.38 8.84 -5.05
CA PHE A 62 7.95 8.66 -4.82
C PHE A 62 7.66 8.44 -3.33
N PRO A 63 7.18 9.45 -2.59
CA PRO A 63 6.86 9.33 -1.16
C PRO A 63 5.93 8.15 -0.85
N ALA A 64 5.03 7.81 -1.78
CA ALA A 64 4.11 6.68 -1.67
C ALA A 64 4.80 5.35 -1.42
N GLY A 65 6.02 5.16 -1.93
CA GLY A 65 6.79 3.93 -1.75
C GLY A 65 7.01 3.54 -0.28
N SER A 66 7.23 4.54 0.57
CA SER A 66 7.45 4.37 2.01
C SER A 66 6.17 4.10 2.83
N MET A 67 4.98 4.28 2.24
CA MET A 67 3.69 4.07 2.92
C MET A 67 3.22 2.60 2.87
N GLY A 68 3.87 1.77 2.05
CA GLY A 68 3.61 0.34 1.95
C GLY A 68 4.07 -0.41 3.20
N ARG A 69 3.22 -1.27 3.76
CA ARG A 69 3.63 -2.20 4.82
C ARG A 69 4.37 -3.38 4.21
N THR A 70 5.46 -3.82 4.83
CA THR A 70 6.13 -5.08 4.48
C THR A 70 5.11 -6.23 4.51
N PRO A 71 5.08 -7.09 3.47
CA PRO A 71 4.24 -8.29 3.47
C PRO A 71 4.49 -9.13 4.72
N SER A 72 3.41 -9.56 5.37
CA SER A 72 3.48 -10.30 6.65
C SER A 72 4.23 -11.63 6.55
N GLY A 73 4.30 -12.23 5.36
CA GLY A 73 5.09 -13.45 5.07
C GLY A 73 6.60 -13.24 5.12
N LEU A 74 7.10 -12.08 4.67
CA LEU A 74 8.54 -11.77 4.61
C LEU A 74 9.18 -11.63 6.00
N ARG A 75 8.42 -11.11 6.98
CA ARG A 75 8.91 -10.99 8.37
C ARG A 75 9.25 -12.35 9.00
N ARG A 76 8.56 -13.43 8.61
CA ARG A 76 8.85 -14.78 9.10
C ARG A 76 10.13 -15.36 8.51
N LEU A 77 10.44 -15.05 7.26
CA LEU A 77 11.64 -15.55 6.59
C LEU A 77 12.92 -14.91 7.15
N HIS A 78 12.85 -13.61 7.50
CA HIS A 78 14.00 -12.89 8.06
C HIS A 78 14.15 -13.01 9.58
N ALA A 79 13.12 -13.47 10.31
CA ALA A 79 13.22 -13.70 11.75
C ALA A 79 14.26 -14.77 12.14
N ALA A 80 14.74 -15.57 11.19
CA ALA A 80 15.81 -16.54 11.40
C ALA A 80 17.22 -15.97 11.13
N LEU A 81 17.32 -14.70 10.74
CA LEU A 81 18.58 -14.00 10.42
C LEU A 81 18.99 -12.97 11.49
N ASP A 82 18.16 -12.77 12.52
CA ASP A 82 18.45 -11.99 13.74
C ASP A 82 18.98 -12.90 14.85
#